data_AF-A0A653DFI5-F1
#
_entry.id   AF-A0A653DFI5-F1
#
_cell.length_a   1.000
_cell.length_b   1.000
_cell.length_c   1.000
_cell.angle_alpha   90.00
_cell.angle_beta   90.00
_cell.angle_gamma   90.00
#
_symmetry.space_group_name_H-M   'P 1'
#
loop_
_entity.id
_entity.type
_entity.pdbx_description
1 polymer ?
#
loop_
_entity_poly.entity_id
_entity_poly.type
_entity_poly.pdbx_seq_one_letter_code
_entity_poly.pdbx_strand_id
1 'polypeptide(L)'
;MLVALLNTSKRHNIALSLADNDSDHQAAIQNVVFFMKTMVPARLFKILVGFEKVSAIDKVTALILNGDSNEVPCSPIFVDNTMKRAFLSQTSVNKEVLSQSLMLVVSFMDLCVHQNPKCLARLLPQRVSKS
;
A
#
# COMPACT_ATOMS: atom_id res chain seq x y z
N MET A 1 3.16 0.45 19.52
CA MET A 1 3.81 -0.86 19.72
C MET A 1 4.50 -1.38 18.46
N LEU A 2 3.81 -1.44 17.30
CA LEU A 2 4.40 -1.92 16.04
C LEU A 2 5.71 -1.23 15.64
N VAL A 3 5.75 0.12 15.67
CA VAL A 3 6.96 0.91 15.37
C VAL A 3 8.13 0.49 16.25
N ALA A 4 7.90 0.37 17.56
CA ALA A 4 8.92 -0.01 18.50
C ALA A 4 9.43 -1.43 18.22
N LEU A 5 8.52 -2.40 18.05
CA LEU A 5 8.91 -3.80 17.81
C LEU A 5 9.66 -4.01 16.50
N LEU A 6 9.25 -3.32 15.43
CA LEU A 6 9.88 -3.46 14.12
C LEU A 6 11.22 -2.71 14.06
N ASN A 7 11.33 -1.54 14.69
CA ASN A 7 12.56 -0.76 14.67
C ASN A 7 13.64 -1.26 15.65
N THR A 8 13.32 -2.13 16.60
CA THR A 8 14.30 -2.71 17.55
C THR A 8 14.64 -4.18 17.27
N SER A 9 13.85 -4.87 16.45
CA SER A 9 14.10 -6.28 16.12
C SER A 9 15.18 -6.41 15.03
N LYS A 10 16.32 -7.02 15.37
CA LYS A 10 17.40 -7.34 14.41
C LYS A 10 16.93 -8.21 13.24
N ARG A 11 15.87 -9.03 13.43
CA ARG A 11 15.27 -9.84 12.35
C ARG A 11 14.53 -9.00 11.31
N HIS A 12 13.96 -7.87 11.73
CA HIS A 12 13.13 -7.03 10.87
C HIS A 12 13.84 -5.75 10.42
N ASN A 13 14.91 -5.35 11.12
CA ASN A 13 15.73 -4.21 10.78
C ASN A 13 17.18 -4.68 10.57
N ILE A 14 17.49 -5.09 9.34
CA ILE A 14 18.80 -5.62 8.94
C ILE A 14 19.93 -4.59 9.19
N ALA A 15 19.62 -3.29 9.15
CA ALA A 15 20.59 -2.24 9.47
C ALA A 15 21.10 -2.34 10.92
N LEU A 16 20.29 -2.82 11.87
CA LEU A 16 20.75 -3.12 13.24
C LEU A 16 21.70 -4.31 13.29
N SER A 17 21.56 -5.29 12.38
CA SER A 17 22.43 -6.46 12.34
C SER A 17 23.78 -6.14 11.70
N LEU A 18 23.83 -5.19 10.77
CA LEU A 18 25.06 -4.72 10.15
C LEU A 18 25.86 -3.80 11.09
N ALA A 19 25.17 -2.99 11.89
CA ALA A 19 25.77 -2.11 12.90
C ALA A 19 26.44 -2.86 14.06
N ASP A 20 26.07 -4.10 14.34
CA ASP A 20 26.59 -4.90 15.46
C ASP A 20 28.00 -5.47 15.17
N ASN A 21 28.39 -5.54 13.89
CA ASN A 21 29.69 -6.07 13.46
C ASN A 21 30.80 -5.02 13.39
N ASP A 22 30.47 -3.73 13.31
CA ASP A 22 31.41 -2.60 13.34
C ASP A 22 31.32 -1.90 14.70
N SER A 23 32.08 -2.42 15.66
CA SER A 23 32.13 -1.97 17.05
C SER A 23 32.85 -0.63 17.23
N ASP A 24 32.40 0.44 16.57
CA ASP A 24 32.79 1.82 16.99
C ASP A 24 31.93 2.98 16.46
N HIS A 25 30.83 2.72 15.74
CA HIS A 25 29.91 3.79 15.34
C HIS A 25 28.51 3.49 15.86
N GLN A 26 27.97 4.42 16.67
CA GLN A 26 26.55 4.50 16.99
C GLN A 26 25.77 4.62 15.67
N ALA A 27 25.49 3.49 15.03
CA ALA A 27 24.69 3.48 13.82
C ALA A 27 23.31 4.01 14.20
N ALA A 28 22.97 5.17 13.64
CA ALA A 28 21.66 5.78 13.84
C ALA A 28 20.60 4.74 13.48
N ILE A 29 19.73 4.40 14.43
CA ILE A 29 18.64 3.43 14.22
C ILE A 29 17.79 3.93 13.06
N GLN A 30 17.94 3.27 11.90
CA GLN A 30 17.18 3.64 10.71
C GLN A 30 15.74 3.17 10.89
N ASN A 31 14.78 4.10 10.77
CA ASN A 31 13.37 3.78 10.88
C ASN A 31 12.93 2.98 9.64
N VAL A 32 12.42 1.77 9.86
CA VAL A 32 11.89 0.89 8.80
C VAL A 32 10.36 0.97 8.68
N VAL A 33 9.71 1.74 9.55
CA VAL A 33 8.25 1.89 9.58
C VAL A 33 7.85 3.27 9.06
N PHE A 34 7.09 3.26 7.97
CA PHE A 34 6.59 4.46 7.32
C PHE A 34 5.08 4.56 7.44
N PHE A 35 4.59 5.79 7.61
CA PHE A 35 3.16 6.09 7.65
C PHE A 35 2.74 6.78 6.36
N MET A 36 1.81 6.17 5.63
CA MET A 36 1.17 6.80 4.49
C MET A 36 -0.11 7.51 4.94
N LYS A 37 -0.38 8.70 4.36
CA LYS A 37 -1.66 9.40 4.56
C LYS A 37 -2.81 8.49 4.12
N THR A 38 -3.74 8.21 5.03
CA THR A 38 -4.78 7.20 4.83
C THR A 38 -5.74 7.51 3.69
N MET A 39 -5.84 8.77 3.25
CA MET A 39 -6.67 9.21 2.12
C MET A 39 -5.99 9.02 0.76
N VAL A 40 -4.68 8.80 0.72
CA VAL A 40 -3.93 8.65 -0.54
C VAL A 40 -4.34 7.37 -1.27
N PRO A 41 -4.34 6.18 -0.64
CA PRO A 41 -4.87 4.98 -1.29
C PRO A 41 -6.33 5.15 -1.70
N ALA A 42 -7.16 5.75 -0.84
CA ALA A 42 -8.57 5.94 -1.15
C ALA A 42 -8.81 6.78 -2.42
N ARG A 43 -8.02 7.85 -2.60
CA ARG A 43 -8.07 8.69 -3.82
C ARG A 43 -7.56 7.96 -5.05
N LEU A 44 -6.44 7.24 -4.92
CA LEU A 44 -5.82 6.54 -6.04
C LEU A 44 -6.77 5.49 -6.64
N PHE A 45 -7.41 4.72 -5.76
CA PHE A 45 -8.35 3.65 -6.10
C PHE A 45 -9.79 4.14 -6.32
N LYS A 46 -10.05 5.45 -6.21
CA LYS A 46 -11.37 6.08 -6.39
C LYS A 46 -12.47 5.48 -5.48
N ILE A 47 -12.11 5.15 -4.25
CA ILE A 47 -13.04 4.67 -3.21
C ILE A 47 -13.39 5.78 -2.20
N LEU A 48 -13.21 7.04 -2.60
CA LEU A 48 -13.58 8.20 -1.81
C LEU A 48 -14.87 8.79 -2.36
N VAL A 49 -15.93 8.82 -1.55
CA VAL A 49 -17.21 9.44 -1.88
C VAL A 49 -17.36 10.67 -0.96
N GLY A 50 -17.19 11.86 -1.53
CA GLY A 50 -17.06 13.08 -0.73
C GLY A 50 -15.81 13.03 0.16
N PHE A 51 -16.02 12.91 1.47
CA PHE A 51 -14.94 12.77 2.47
C PHE A 51 -14.88 11.38 3.11
N GLU A 52 -15.77 10.47 2.72
CA GLU A 52 -15.89 9.14 3.30
C GLU A 52 -15.21 8.09 2.43
N LYS A 53 -14.60 7.11 3.10
CA LYS A 53 -14.04 5.93 2.43
C LYS A 53 -15.10 4.85 2.37
N VAL A 54 -15.31 4.31 1.17
CA VAL A 54 -16.18 3.16 0.97
C VAL A 54 -15.35 1.87 0.91
N SER A 55 -16.04 0.73 0.95
CA SER A 55 -15.42 -0.60 0.86
C SER A 55 -14.55 -0.73 -0.38
N ALA A 56 -13.40 -1.36 -0.21
CA ALA A 56 -12.44 -1.61 -1.28
C ALA A 56 -12.58 -2.99 -1.92
N ILE A 57 -13.46 -3.84 -1.39
CA ILE A 57 -13.53 -5.27 -1.75
C ILE A 57 -13.75 -5.44 -3.25
N ASP A 58 -14.71 -4.74 -3.84
CA ASP A 58 -15.05 -4.92 -5.26
C ASP A 58 -13.90 -4.51 -6.18
N LYS A 59 -13.26 -3.37 -5.87
CA LYS A 59 -12.11 -2.86 -6.64
C LYS A 59 -10.90 -3.79 -6.53
N VAL A 60 -10.63 -4.31 -5.34
CA VAL A 60 -9.52 -5.25 -5.13
C VAL A 60 -9.83 -6.61 -5.74
N THR A 61 -11.08 -7.08 -5.67
CA THR A 61 -11.49 -8.34 -6.29
C THR A 61 -11.31 -8.26 -7.81
N ALA A 62 -11.75 -7.17 -8.44
CA ALA A 62 -11.53 -6.94 -9.87
C ALA A 62 -10.03 -6.92 -10.22
N LEU A 63 -9.22 -6.24 -9.40
CA LEU A 63 -7.77 -6.16 -9.59
C LEU A 63 -7.06 -7.53 -9.49
N ILE A 64 -7.44 -8.36 -8.51
CA ILE A 64 -6.86 -9.68 -8.28
C ILE A 64 -7.31 -10.67 -9.37
N LEU A 65 -8.58 -10.64 -9.76
CA LEU A 65 -9.16 -11.62 -10.68
C LEU A 65 -8.84 -11.29 -12.14
N ASN A 66 -9.05 -10.05 -12.55
CA ASN A 66 -9.00 -9.66 -13.96
C ASN A 66 -7.62 -9.18 -14.39
N GLY A 67 -6.74 -8.78 -13.46
CA GLY A 67 -5.39 -8.27 -13.77
C GLY A 67 -5.36 -6.97 -14.59
N ASP A 68 -6.53 -6.48 -15.02
CA ASP A 68 -6.65 -5.33 -15.89
C ASP A 68 -6.52 -4.02 -15.11
N SER A 69 -5.34 -3.41 -15.30
CA SER A 69 -4.96 -2.08 -14.82
C SER A 69 -5.69 -0.91 -15.52
N ASN A 70 -6.68 -1.20 -16.38
CA ASN A 70 -7.41 -0.15 -17.07
C ASN A 70 -8.40 0.59 -16.15
N GLU A 71 -8.98 -0.09 -15.15
CA GLU A 71 -9.83 0.58 -14.15
C GLU A 71 -9.03 1.32 -13.08
N VAL A 72 -7.87 0.77 -12.70
CA VAL A 72 -7.01 1.29 -11.64
C VAL A 72 -5.62 1.55 -12.23
N PRO A 73 -5.13 2.80 -12.26
CA PRO A 73 -3.97 3.26 -13.00
C PRO A 73 -2.66 2.84 -12.33
N CYS A 74 -2.73 1.80 -11.50
CA CYS A 74 -1.62 1.26 -10.76
C CYS A 74 -0.81 0.33 -11.65
N SER A 75 0.43 0.10 -11.24
CA SER A 75 1.27 -0.92 -11.88
C SER A 75 0.56 -2.28 -11.82
N PRO A 76 0.73 -3.14 -12.86
CA PRO A 76 0.12 -4.45 -12.88
C PRO A 76 0.59 -5.28 -11.68
N ILE A 77 -0.36 -5.98 -11.06
CA ILE A 77 -0.09 -6.83 -9.89
C ILE A 77 -0.25 -8.28 -10.34
N PHE A 78 0.75 -9.09 -10.04
CA PHE A 78 0.68 -10.52 -10.23
C PHE A 78 0.31 -11.19 -8.91
N VAL A 79 -0.79 -11.94 -8.91
CA VAL A 79 -1.26 -12.70 -7.74
C VAL A 79 -1.43 -14.16 -8.15
N ASP A 80 -0.76 -15.06 -7.45
CA ASP A 80 -0.85 -16.49 -7.71
C ASP A 80 -2.27 -17.04 -7.42
N ASN A 81 -2.67 -18.06 -8.17
CA ASN A 81 -3.99 -18.69 -8.10
C ASN A 81 -4.30 -19.28 -6.71
N THR A 82 -3.29 -19.70 -5.94
CA THR A 82 -3.50 -20.13 -4.54
C THR A 82 -3.94 -18.96 -3.66
N MET A 83 -3.30 -17.80 -3.81
CA MET A 83 -3.60 -16.59 -3.06
C MET A 83 -4.94 -15.98 -3.49
N LYS A 84 -5.30 -16.05 -4.78
CA LYS A 84 -6.65 -15.66 -5.26
C LYS A 84 -7.73 -16.48 -4.56
N ARG A 85 -7.58 -17.80 -4.50
CA ARG A 85 -8.53 -18.69 -3.81
C ARG A 85 -8.58 -18.42 -2.32
N ALA A 86 -7.42 -18.21 -1.68
CA ALA A 86 -7.33 -17.88 -0.27
C ALA A 86 -8.04 -16.55 0.07
N PHE A 87 -7.94 -15.54 -0.80
CA PHE A 87 -8.67 -14.28 -0.64
C PHE A 87 -10.18 -14.49 -0.76
N LEU A 88 -10.62 -15.25 -1.76
CA LEU A 88 -12.05 -15.51 -2.00
C LEU A 88 -12.72 -16.30 -0.86
N SER A 89 -11.98 -17.16 -0.15
CA SER A 89 -12.51 -17.94 0.97
C SER A 89 -12.61 -17.17 2.30
N GLN A 90 -12.08 -15.94 2.38
CA GLN A 90 -12.16 -15.13 3.59
C GLN A 90 -13.57 -14.55 3.84
N THR A 91 -13.84 -14.24 5.11
CA THR A 91 -15.02 -13.47 5.53
C THR A 91 -14.98 -12.04 4.97
N SER A 92 -16.13 -11.37 4.89
CA SER A 92 -16.22 -9.98 4.40
C SER A 92 -15.32 -9.02 5.19
N VAL A 93 -15.27 -9.16 6.51
CA VAL A 93 -14.42 -8.34 7.39
C VAL A 93 -12.94 -8.54 7.06
N ASN A 94 -12.50 -9.80 6.93
CA ASN A 94 -11.10 -10.09 6.59
C ASN A 94 -10.77 -9.62 5.17
N LYS A 95 -11.69 -9.78 4.22
CA LYS A 95 -11.52 -9.27 2.85
C LYS A 95 -11.34 -7.76 2.83
N GLU A 96 -12.09 -7.01 3.63
CA GLU A 96 -11.91 -5.56 3.72
C GLU A 96 -10.52 -5.21 4.23
N VAL A 97 -10.07 -5.83 5.33
CA VAL A 97 -8.72 -5.58 5.89
C VAL A 97 -7.63 -5.92 4.88
N LEU A 98 -7.74 -7.06 4.19
CA LEU A 98 -6.80 -7.46 3.14
C LEU A 98 -6.82 -6.49 1.96
N SER A 99 -8.00 -6.03 1.56
CA SER A 99 -8.18 -5.07 0.46
C SER A 99 -7.53 -3.73 0.79
N GLN A 100 -7.78 -3.20 1.98
CA GLN A 100 -7.14 -1.97 2.47
C GLN A 100 -5.61 -2.11 2.55
N SER A 101 -5.13 -3.27 3.01
CA SER A 101 -3.69 -3.57 3.11
C SER A 101 -3.04 -3.63 1.72
N LEU A 102 -3.66 -4.30 0.75
CA LEU A 102 -3.14 -4.40 -0.61
C LEU A 102 -3.11 -3.03 -1.29
N MET A 103 -4.20 -2.26 -1.22
CA MET A 103 -4.23 -0.91 -1.78
C MET A 103 -3.15 0.00 -1.18
N LEU A 104 -2.88 -0.13 0.12
CA LEU A 104 -1.83 0.62 0.79
C LEU A 104 -0.44 0.29 0.20
N VAL A 105 -0.14 -1.00 0.04
CA VAL A 105 1.14 -1.45 -0.54
C VAL A 105 1.28 -1.00 -1.98
N VAL A 106 0.24 -1.17 -2.79
CA VAL A 106 0.25 -0.76 -4.21
C VAL A 106 0.42 0.74 -4.34
N SER A 107 -0.28 1.53 -3.52
CA SER A 107 -0.13 2.98 -3.48
C SER A 107 1.30 3.38 -3.11
N PHE A 108 1.90 2.70 -2.14
CA PHE A 108 3.29 2.94 -1.75
C PHE A 108 4.26 2.62 -2.89
N MET A 109 4.12 1.45 -3.52
CA MET A 109 4.96 1.05 -4.65
C MET A 109 4.84 2.04 -5.80
N ASP A 110 3.62 2.41 -6.20
CA ASP A 110 3.44 3.31 -7.33
C ASP A 110 3.87 4.74 -7.06
N LEU A 111 3.64 5.28 -5.87
CA LEU A 111 3.91 6.69 -5.58
C LEU A 111 5.34 6.92 -5.09
N CYS A 112 5.84 6.05 -4.22
CA CYS A 112 7.12 6.25 -3.54
C CYS A 112 8.27 5.51 -4.25
N VAL A 113 8.02 4.32 -4.78
CA VAL A 113 9.08 3.50 -5.42
C VAL A 113 9.17 3.77 -6.92
N HIS A 114 8.07 3.57 -7.65
CA HIS A 114 8.04 3.72 -9.10
C HIS A 114 7.83 5.18 -9.55
N GLN A 115 7.39 6.07 -8.66
CA GLN A 115 7.02 7.44 -8.96
C GLN A 115 6.12 7.54 -10.21
N ASN A 116 5.15 6.63 -10.31
CA ASN A 116 4.30 6.46 -11.47
C ASN A 116 3.52 7.76 -11.77
N PRO A 117 3.78 8.43 -12.90
CA PRO A 117 3.21 9.73 -13.20
C PRO A 117 1.68 9.68 -13.34
N LYS A 118 1.12 8.54 -13.78
CA LYS A 118 -0.33 8.35 -13.88
C LYS A 118 -1.00 8.34 -12.50
N CYS A 119 -0.36 7.69 -11.52
CA CYS A 119 -0.83 7.67 -10.14
C CYS A 119 -0.73 9.05 -9.49
N LEU A 120 0.39 9.76 -9.70
CA LEU A 120 0.62 11.11 -9.17
C LEU A 120 -0.41 12.11 -9.71
N ALA A 121 -0.73 12.06 -11.02
CA ALA A 121 -1.73 12.92 -11.63
C ALA A 121 -3.13 12.77 -10.99
N ARG A 122 -3.48 11.58 -10.49
CA ARG A 122 -4.78 11.35 -9.82
C ARG A 122 -4.86 11.89 -8.40
N LEU A 123 -3.72 12.19 -7.77
CA LEU A 123 -3.70 12.78 -6.42
C LEU A 123 -3.92 14.29 -6.44
N LEU A 124 -3.69 14.92 -7.60
CA LEU A 124 -3.99 16.33 -7.79
C LEU A 124 -5.51 16.53 -7.77
N PRO A 125 -6.01 17.53 -7.04
CA PRO A 125 -7.42 17.90 -7.12
C PRO A 125 -7.73 18.25 -8.57
N GLN A 126 -8.70 17.57 -9.18
CA GLN A 126 -9.29 18.02 -10.44
C GLN A 126 -9.91 19.38 -10.15
N ARG A 127 -9.19 20.46 -10.48
CA ARG A 127 -9.78 21.79 -10.49
C ARG A 127 -10.90 21.73 -11.50
N VAL A 128 -12.14 21.73 -11.00
CA VAL A 128 -13.32 21.90 -11.84
C VAL A 128 -13.19 23.29 -12.44
N SER A 129 -12.70 23.37 -13.68
CA SER A 129 -12.82 24.58 -14.46
C SER A 129 -14.31 24.76 -14.70
N LYS A 130 -14.94 25.64 -13.89
CA LYS A 130 -16.24 26.19 -14.24
C LYS A 130 -16.02 26.99 -15.52
N SER A 131 -16.38 26.39 -16.65
CA SER A 131 -16.68 27.11 -17.89
C SER A 131 -18.15 27.50 -17.90
#